data_AF-A0A1G6GVH8-F1
#
_entry.id   AF-A0A1G6GVH8-F1
#
_cell.length_a   1.000
_cell.length_b   1.000
_cell.length_c   1.000
_cell.angle_alpha   90.00
_cell.angle_beta   90.00
_cell.angle_gamma   90.00
#
_symmetry.space_group_name_H-M   'P 1'
#
loop_
_entity.id
_entity.type
_entity.pdbx_description
1 polymer ?
#
loop_
_entity_poly.entity_id
_entity_poly.type
_entity_poly.pdbx_seq_one_letter_code
_entity_poly.pdbx_strand_id
1 'polypeptide(L)'
;MTIRAAKSPESEIPFEVATLPEPALHMLLVLEWLKCFQQNADFKSYCDAKRNGDDETCAALEQVHIRIAELYHDWGNIHILPPMNESNNWWNWFEPRQHLFVLPDVEIADPIEWMAEPDGTTLIAIPNGLRKEQLLQVLTHFVSNHPDILGDGPKYEIQRVKGESLPDTLKRIYRARTVYLMQAVQYVDPSTSKSFSSRAAGSVVKSPEANRLFGFDWFINGEVNQKLFDAGKLPSEELKSYTKTIDNLRKSYQACIDNTILGVFPVTRSI
;
A
#
# COMPACT_ATOMS: atom_id res chain seq x y z
N MET A 1 -5.48 19.76 -51.70
CA MET A 1 -6.08 18.72 -50.86
C MET A 1 -5.12 18.41 -49.73
N THR A 2 -5.43 18.92 -48.54
CA THR A 2 -4.64 18.78 -47.32
C THR A 2 -4.91 17.40 -46.72
N ILE A 3 -3.87 16.57 -46.66
CA ILE A 3 -3.92 15.29 -45.95
C ILE A 3 -3.84 15.61 -44.46
N ARG A 4 -4.98 15.57 -43.78
CA ARG A 4 -5.04 15.53 -42.32
C ARG A 4 -4.26 14.31 -41.86
N ALA A 5 -3.10 14.53 -41.24
CA ALA A 5 -2.45 13.50 -40.44
C ALA A 5 -3.45 13.05 -39.38
N ALA A 6 -3.84 11.78 -39.46
CA ALA A 6 -4.61 11.12 -38.41
C ALA A 6 -3.83 11.27 -37.11
N LYS A 7 -4.47 11.85 -36.09
CA LYS A 7 -3.99 11.73 -34.71
C LYS A 7 -3.82 10.24 -34.43
N SER A 8 -2.59 9.82 -34.16
CA SER A 8 -2.33 8.52 -33.55
C SER A 8 -3.22 8.42 -32.31
N PRO A 9 -3.96 7.32 -32.09
CA PRO A 9 -4.66 7.13 -30.84
C PRO A 9 -3.59 7.17 -29.76
N GLU A 10 -3.65 8.21 -28.93
CA GLU A 10 -2.97 8.25 -27.66
C GLU A 10 -3.32 6.92 -26.98
N SER A 11 -2.33 6.07 -26.73
CA SER A 11 -2.53 4.93 -25.85
C SER A 11 -2.62 5.48 -24.43
N GLU A 12 -3.71 6.17 -24.15
CA GLU A 12 -4.18 6.43 -22.81
C GLU A 12 -4.65 5.10 -22.25
N ILE A 13 -3.76 4.43 -21.55
CA ILE A 13 -4.21 3.68 -20.40
C ILE A 13 -3.54 4.32 -19.18
N PRO A 14 -4.02 5.48 -18.70
CA PRO A 14 -3.90 5.75 -17.29
C PRO A 14 -5.03 4.94 -16.65
N PHE A 15 -4.70 3.91 -15.90
CA PHE A 15 -5.60 3.42 -14.87
C PHE A 15 -5.88 4.64 -13.99
N GLU A 16 -6.98 5.36 -14.21
CA GLU A 16 -7.28 6.59 -13.48
C GLU A 16 -7.72 6.19 -12.08
N VAL A 17 -6.74 5.94 -11.22
CA VAL A 17 -6.91 5.69 -9.79
C VAL A 17 -7.86 6.72 -9.16
N ALA A 18 -7.89 7.95 -9.69
CA ALA A 18 -8.78 9.01 -9.23
C ALA A 18 -10.29 8.73 -9.46
N THR A 19 -10.66 7.82 -10.36
CA THR A 19 -12.05 7.48 -10.68
C THR A 19 -12.59 6.29 -9.90
N LEU A 20 -11.71 5.58 -9.18
CA LEU A 20 -12.10 4.40 -8.43
C LEU A 20 -12.84 4.79 -7.14
N PRO A 21 -13.86 3.99 -6.74
CA PRO A 21 -14.52 4.20 -5.47
C PRO A 21 -13.54 3.93 -4.31
N GLU A 22 -13.74 4.63 -3.19
CA GLU A 22 -12.85 4.56 -2.02
C GLU A 22 -12.60 3.13 -1.50
N PRO A 23 -13.60 2.22 -1.42
CA PRO A 23 -13.36 0.83 -1.04
C PRO A 23 -12.39 0.09 -1.98
N ALA A 24 -12.46 0.36 -3.29
CA ALA A 24 -11.54 -0.25 -4.25
C ALA A 24 -10.11 0.27 -4.06
N LEU A 25 -9.96 1.57 -3.79
CA LEU A 25 -8.66 2.18 -3.48
C LEU A 25 -8.06 1.63 -2.18
N HIS A 26 -8.89 1.45 -1.16
CA HIS A 26 -8.48 0.85 0.11
C HIS A 26 -7.99 -0.58 -0.11
N MET A 27 -8.73 -1.39 -0.88
CA MET A 27 -8.33 -2.75 -1.21
C MET A 27 -7.00 -2.80 -1.96
N LEU A 28 -6.76 -1.89 -2.90
CA LEU A 28 -5.47 -1.79 -3.60
C LEU A 28 -4.31 -1.49 -2.63
N LEU A 29 -4.53 -0.67 -1.60
CA LEU A 29 -3.53 -0.42 -0.55
C LEU A 29 -3.30 -1.65 0.33
N VAL A 30 -4.35 -2.40 0.66
CA VAL A 30 -4.22 -3.68 1.38
C VAL A 30 -3.36 -4.67 0.57
N LEU A 31 -3.60 -4.76 -0.74
CA LEU A 31 -2.77 -5.59 -1.62
C LEU A 31 -1.30 -5.15 -1.61
N GLU A 32 -1.04 -3.84 -1.63
CA GLU A 32 0.32 -3.32 -1.51
C GLU A 32 0.96 -3.58 -0.14
N TRP A 33 0.18 -3.49 0.95
CA TRP A 33 0.66 -3.88 2.27
C TRP A 33 1.09 -5.34 2.28
N LEU A 34 0.26 -6.24 1.79
CA LEU A 34 0.56 -7.66 1.76
C LEU A 34 1.78 -7.98 0.86
N LYS A 35 1.96 -7.27 -0.26
CA LYS A 35 3.19 -7.37 -1.08
C LYS A 35 4.43 -6.90 -0.34
N CYS A 36 4.31 -5.86 0.48
CA CYS A 36 5.40 -5.37 1.33
C CYS A 36 5.68 -6.38 2.47
N PHE A 37 4.63 -6.94 3.06
CA PHE A 37 4.73 -7.89 4.15
C PHE A 37 5.40 -9.20 3.71
N GLN A 38 5.09 -9.70 2.52
CA GLN A 38 5.78 -10.84 1.91
C GLN A 38 7.28 -10.59 1.66
N GLN A 39 7.73 -9.33 1.66
CA GLN A 39 9.13 -8.94 1.49
C GLN A 39 9.84 -8.61 2.81
N ASN A 40 9.13 -8.62 3.94
CA ASN A 40 9.71 -8.27 5.24
C ASN A 40 10.68 -9.38 5.71
N ALA A 41 11.94 -9.01 5.92
CA ALA A 41 13.01 -9.96 6.26
C ALA A 41 12.87 -10.50 7.69
N ASP A 42 12.48 -9.66 8.65
CA ASP A 42 12.34 -10.07 10.05
C ASP A 42 11.18 -11.06 10.22
N PHE A 43 10.05 -10.80 9.55
CA PHE A 43 8.93 -11.75 9.52
C PHE A 43 9.28 -13.06 8.81
N LYS A 44 10.09 -13.00 7.75
CA LYS A 44 10.60 -14.21 7.08
C LYS A 44 11.48 -15.02 8.02
N SER A 45 12.43 -14.39 8.70
CA SER A 45 13.29 -15.05 9.68
C SER A 45 12.46 -15.68 10.81
N TYR A 46 11.40 -15.02 11.26
CA TYR A 46 10.48 -15.58 12.25
C TYR A 46 9.72 -16.80 11.74
N CYS A 47 9.23 -16.75 10.50
CA CYS A 47 8.56 -17.87 9.85
C CYS A 47 9.48 -19.08 9.68
N ASP A 48 10.74 -18.84 9.32
CA ASP A 48 11.75 -19.88 9.17
C ASP A 48 12.13 -20.48 10.54
N ALA A 49 12.26 -19.65 11.58
CA ALA A 49 12.49 -20.09 12.96
C ALA A 49 11.34 -20.97 13.49
N LYS A 50 10.08 -20.55 13.32
CA LYS A 50 8.90 -21.37 13.70
C LYS A 50 8.84 -22.69 12.97
N ARG A 51 9.21 -22.72 11.68
CA ARG A 51 9.25 -23.97 10.89
C ARG A 51 10.33 -24.92 11.40
N ASN A 52 11.47 -24.39 11.80
CA ASN A 52 12.62 -25.19 12.24
C ASN A 52 12.60 -25.54 13.74
N GLY A 53 11.64 -25.01 14.51
CA GLY A 53 11.58 -25.18 15.95
C GLY A 53 12.68 -24.42 16.71
N ASP A 54 13.15 -23.30 16.14
CA ASP A 54 14.15 -22.43 16.76
C ASP A 54 13.46 -21.44 17.72
N ASP A 55 13.23 -21.90 18.95
CA ASP A 55 12.54 -21.13 19.98
C ASP A 55 13.36 -19.91 20.46
N GLU A 56 14.70 -19.97 20.38
CA GLU A 56 15.58 -18.86 20.79
C GLU A 56 15.44 -17.67 19.83
N THR A 57 15.51 -17.93 18.52
CA THR A 57 15.30 -16.89 17.50
C THR A 57 13.87 -16.35 17.54
N CYS A 58 12.87 -17.22 17.77
CA CYS A 58 11.48 -16.77 17.95
C CYS A 58 11.35 -15.80 19.12
N ALA A 59 11.86 -16.17 20.30
CA ALA A 59 11.79 -15.34 21.50
C ALA A 59 12.53 -14.00 21.32
N ALA A 60 13.69 -14.01 20.65
CA ALA A 60 14.43 -12.78 20.35
C ALA A 60 13.64 -11.84 19.43
N LEU A 61 13.00 -12.37 18.37
CA LEU A 61 12.19 -11.57 17.46
C LEU A 61 10.88 -11.08 18.11
N GLU A 62 10.25 -11.89 18.95
CA GLU A 62 9.06 -11.50 19.73
C GLU A 62 9.36 -10.36 20.73
N GLN A 63 10.58 -10.29 21.27
CA GLN A 63 11.02 -9.18 22.12
C GLN A 63 11.22 -7.87 21.34
N VAL A 64 11.71 -7.95 20.11
CA VAL A 64 11.98 -6.78 19.25
C VAL A 64 10.70 -6.27 18.58
N HIS A 65 9.84 -7.19 18.14
CA HIS A 65 8.66 -6.89 17.34
C HIS A 65 7.39 -7.36 18.06
N ILE A 66 6.75 -6.42 18.74
CA ILE A 66 5.59 -6.67 19.64
C ILE A 66 4.46 -7.46 18.96
N ARG A 67 4.24 -7.28 17.65
CA ARG A 67 3.13 -7.89 16.89
C ARG A 67 3.53 -9.09 16.04
N ILE A 68 4.79 -9.54 16.05
CA ILE A 68 5.26 -10.57 15.10
C ILE A 68 4.55 -11.92 15.28
N ALA A 69 4.29 -12.31 16.54
CA ALA A 69 3.55 -13.54 16.83
C ALA A 69 2.08 -13.45 16.43
N GLU A 70 1.46 -12.29 16.66
CA GLU A 70 0.08 -11.98 16.24
C GLU A 70 -0.06 -12.03 14.71
N LEU A 71 0.89 -11.44 13.98
CA LEU A 71 0.94 -11.50 12.52
C LEU A 71 1.07 -12.94 12.01
N TYR A 72 1.88 -13.77 12.67
CA TYR A 72 2.01 -15.17 12.30
C TYR A 72 0.73 -15.96 12.61
N HIS A 73 0.01 -15.63 13.68
CA HIS A 73 -1.28 -16.23 13.96
C HIS A 73 -2.31 -15.94 12.85
N ASP A 74 -2.37 -14.70 12.39
CA ASP A 74 -3.34 -14.28 11.36
C ASP A 74 -2.99 -14.79 9.96
N TRP A 75 -1.71 -14.69 9.60
CA TRP A 75 -1.24 -14.86 8.23
C TRP A 75 -0.47 -16.16 8.01
N GLY A 76 0.01 -16.80 9.07
CA GLY A 76 0.95 -17.92 8.98
C GLY A 76 2.21 -17.53 8.21
N ASN A 77 2.79 -18.51 7.50
CA ASN A 77 3.93 -18.26 6.65
C ASN A 77 3.49 -17.73 5.27
N ILE A 78 3.35 -16.42 5.15
CA ILE A 78 2.97 -15.75 3.90
C ILE A 78 4.00 -15.95 2.77
N HIS A 79 5.25 -16.27 3.09
CA HIS A 79 6.33 -16.38 2.10
C HIS A 79 6.28 -17.67 1.25
N ILE A 80 5.45 -18.65 1.62
CA ILE A 80 5.21 -19.84 0.78
C ILE A 80 4.13 -19.60 -0.28
N LEU A 81 3.37 -18.52 -0.16
CA LEU A 81 2.30 -18.22 -1.09
C LEU A 81 2.89 -17.80 -2.44
N PRO A 82 2.23 -18.13 -3.56
CA PRO A 82 2.65 -17.63 -4.86
C PRO A 82 2.56 -16.10 -4.88
N PRO A 83 3.29 -15.45 -5.80
CA PRO A 83 3.12 -14.02 -6.06
C PRO A 83 1.64 -13.67 -6.31
N MET A 84 1.16 -12.58 -5.71
CA MET A 84 -0.26 -12.16 -5.74
C MET A 84 -0.91 -12.05 -7.12
N ASN A 85 -0.10 -11.87 -8.16
CA ASN A 85 -0.55 -11.68 -9.53
C ASN A 85 -0.82 -13.00 -10.28
N GLU A 86 -0.65 -14.17 -9.65
CA GLU A 86 -0.53 -15.43 -10.40
C GLU A 86 -1.60 -16.51 -10.11
N SER A 87 -2.54 -16.34 -9.15
CA SER A 87 -3.58 -17.40 -8.97
C SER A 87 -4.85 -17.00 -8.21
N ASN A 88 -5.98 -17.64 -8.58
CA ASN A 88 -7.23 -17.63 -7.80
C ASN A 88 -7.04 -18.14 -6.35
N ASN A 89 -6.00 -18.94 -6.10
CA ASN A 89 -5.68 -19.46 -4.77
C ASN A 89 -5.33 -18.33 -3.77
N TRP A 90 -4.83 -17.21 -4.28
CA TRP A 90 -4.49 -16.07 -3.42
C TRP A 90 -5.76 -15.40 -2.84
N TRP A 91 -6.78 -15.18 -3.67
CA TRP A 91 -8.05 -14.62 -3.21
C TRP A 91 -8.75 -15.53 -2.22
N ASN A 92 -8.78 -16.85 -2.46
CA ASN A 92 -9.34 -17.81 -1.50
C ASN A 92 -8.63 -17.79 -0.13
N TRP A 93 -7.34 -17.46 -0.11
CA TRP A 93 -6.58 -17.32 1.13
C TRP A 93 -6.86 -15.96 1.82
N PHE A 94 -7.02 -14.89 1.06
CA PHE A 94 -7.20 -13.54 1.60
C PHE A 94 -8.63 -13.21 2.00
N GLU A 95 -9.64 -13.64 1.22
CA GLU A 95 -11.07 -13.38 1.46
C GLU A 95 -11.52 -13.58 2.92
N PRO A 96 -11.24 -14.73 3.58
CA PRO A 96 -11.66 -14.93 4.98
C PRO A 96 -10.95 -14.00 5.98
N ARG A 97 -9.90 -13.30 5.56
CA ARG A 97 -9.07 -12.39 6.38
C ARG A 97 -9.30 -10.91 6.06
N GLN A 98 -10.22 -10.58 5.14
CA GLN A 98 -10.51 -9.19 4.76
C GLN A 98 -10.96 -8.34 5.95
N HIS A 99 -11.68 -8.95 6.89
CA HIS A 99 -12.16 -8.32 8.12
C HIS A 99 -11.04 -7.73 8.99
N LEU A 100 -9.79 -8.17 8.80
CA LEU A 100 -8.63 -7.64 9.54
C LEU A 100 -8.24 -6.21 9.10
N PHE A 101 -8.69 -5.77 7.92
CA PHE A 101 -8.41 -4.43 7.36
C PHE A 101 -9.65 -3.55 7.24
N VAL A 102 -10.83 -4.15 7.13
CA VAL A 102 -12.07 -3.44 6.86
C VAL A 102 -13.13 -4.00 7.79
N LEU A 103 -13.84 -3.11 8.50
CA LEU A 103 -15.02 -3.52 9.24
C LEU A 103 -16.09 -3.99 8.24
N PRO A 104 -16.77 -5.12 8.48
CA PRO A 104 -17.85 -5.54 7.61
C PRO A 104 -18.91 -4.44 7.51
N ASP A 105 -19.55 -4.34 6.34
CA ASP A 105 -20.64 -3.40 6.14
C ASP A 105 -21.75 -3.66 7.16
N VAL A 106 -22.38 -2.58 7.63
CA VAL A 106 -23.54 -2.69 8.51
C VAL A 106 -24.72 -3.19 7.68
N GLU A 107 -25.14 -4.43 7.93
CA GLU A 107 -26.34 -4.99 7.33
C GLU A 107 -27.58 -4.58 8.13
N ILE A 108 -28.59 -4.04 7.44
CA ILE A 108 -29.90 -3.77 8.04
C ILE A 108 -30.76 -5.01 7.79
N ALA A 109 -30.86 -5.87 8.79
CA ALA A 109 -31.69 -7.06 8.77
C ALA A 109 -33.03 -6.82 9.49
N ASP A 110 -34.06 -7.57 9.09
CA ASP A 110 -35.30 -7.65 9.88
C ASP A 110 -35.00 -8.43 11.19
N PRO A 111 -35.27 -7.85 12.38
CA PRO A 111 -35.05 -8.53 13.66
C PRO A 111 -35.72 -9.90 13.77
N ILE A 112 -36.81 -10.13 13.02
CA ILE A 112 -37.56 -11.39 13.02
C ILE A 112 -36.81 -12.46 12.21
N GLU A 113 -36.14 -12.08 11.13
CA GLU A 113 -35.37 -12.98 10.26
C GLU A 113 -34.00 -13.31 10.86
N TRP A 114 -33.51 -12.49 11.79
CA TRP A 114 -32.15 -12.54 12.32
C TRP A 114 -32.01 -13.23 13.71
N MET A 115 -33.00 -14.02 14.13
CA MET A 115 -32.95 -14.74 15.42
C MET A 115 -31.94 -15.90 15.49
N ALA A 116 -31.18 -16.16 14.42
CA ALA A 116 -30.34 -17.34 14.31
C ALA A 116 -29.00 -17.05 13.61
N GLU A 117 -28.14 -16.17 14.14
CA GLU A 117 -26.81 -15.96 13.55
C GLU A 117 -25.69 -15.62 14.57
N PRO A 118 -24.41 -15.75 14.17
CA PRO A 118 -23.32 -16.43 14.92
C PRO A 118 -22.62 -15.59 15.99
N ASP A 119 -21.79 -16.26 16.81
CA ASP A 119 -20.92 -15.67 17.84
C ASP A 119 -20.23 -14.38 17.33
N GLY A 120 -20.41 -13.27 18.05
CA GLY A 120 -19.74 -11.99 17.77
C GLY A 120 -20.62 -10.90 17.13
N THR A 121 -21.92 -11.10 16.97
CA THR A 121 -22.86 -10.07 16.49
C THR A 121 -23.58 -9.36 17.64
N THR A 122 -23.83 -8.05 17.49
CA THR A 122 -24.61 -7.24 18.46
C THR A 122 -25.83 -6.61 17.76
N LEU A 123 -27.02 -6.97 18.23
CA LEU A 123 -28.28 -6.40 17.73
C LEU A 123 -28.61 -5.08 18.44
N ILE A 124 -28.79 -4.02 17.67
CA ILE A 124 -29.16 -2.69 18.19
C ILE A 124 -30.56 -2.33 17.70
N ALA A 125 -31.52 -2.23 18.63
CA ALA A 125 -32.87 -1.76 18.32
C ALA A 125 -32.92 -0.23 18.31
N ILE A 126 -33.23 0.37 17.16
CA ILE A 126 -33.36 1.82 17.01
C ILE A 126 -34.82 2.24 17.18
N PRO A 127 -35.17 3.07 18.18
CA PRO A 127 -36.55 3.53 18.35
C PRO A 127 -37.02 4.39 17.18
N ASN A 128 -38.23 4.10 16.68
CA ASN A 128 -38.90 4.94 15.70
C ASN A 128 -39.19 6.33 16.28
N GLY A 129 -38.93 7.39 15.50
CA GLY A 129 -39.24 8.77 15.86
C GLY A 129 -38.06 9.60 16.37
N LEU A 130 -36.86 9.04 16.48
CA LEU A 130 -35.64 9.82 16.70
C LEU A 130 -35.26 10.59 15.44
N ARG A 131 -34.91 11.86 15.60
CA ARG A 131 -34.22 12.62 14.53
C ARG A 131 -32.80 12.11 14.40
N LYS A 132 -32.19 12.32 13.22
CA LYS A 132 -30.82 11.90 12.90
C LYS A 132 -29.82 12.32 13.99
N GLU A 133 -29.92 13.55 14.50
CA GLU A 133 -29.01 14.08 15.51
C GLU A 133 -29.15 13.36 16.86
N GLN A 134 -30.38 13.03 17.24
CA GLN A 134 -30.68 12.30 18.47
C GLN A 134 -30.22 10.85 18.38
N LEU A 135 -30.40 10.21 17.22
CA LEU A 135 -29.89 8.87 16.96
C LEU A 135 -28.37 8.83 17.05
N LEU A 136 -27.68 9.78 16.40
CA LEU A 136 -26.22 9.88 16.48
C LEU A 136 -25.75 10.07 17.92
N GLN A 137 -26.44 10.89 18.73
CA GLN A 137 -26.10 11.06 20.15
C GLN A 137 -26.26 9.75 20.95
N VAL A 138 -27.37 9.03 20.75
CA VAL A 138 -27.62 7.74 21.43
C VAL A 138 -26.56 6.71 21.06
N LEU A 139 -26.26 6.56 19.75
CA LEU A 139 -25.22 5.65 19.28
C LEU A 139 -23.84 6.04 19.80
N THR A 140 -23.48 7.33 19.76
CA THR A 140 -22.20 7.82 20.30
C THR A 140 -22.07 7.53 21.79
N HIS A 141 -23.14 7.73 22.55
CA HIS A 141 -23.16 7.47 23.99
C HIS A 141 -23.05 5.97 24.29
N PHE A 142 -23.77 5.13 23.53
CA PHE A 142 -23.67 3.68 23.62
C PHE A 142 -22.24 3.20 23.35
N VAL A 143 -21.62 3.66 22.25
CA VAL A 143 -20.23 3.32 21.90
C VAL A 143 -19.25 3.71 23.00
N SER A 144 -19.41 4.91 23.57
CA SER A 144 -18.53 5.41 24.61
C SER A 144 -18.63 4.63 25.93
N ASN A 145 -19.80 4.06 26.22
CA ASN A 145 -20.06 3.33 27.47
C ASN A 145 -19.84 1.82 27.36
N HIS A 146 -19.73 1.28 26.15
CA HIS A 146 -19.58 -0.14 25.87
C HIS A 146 -18.39 -0.44 24.93
N PRO A 147 -17.17 0.03 25.27
CA PRO A 147 -15.99 -0.22 24.44
C PRO A 147 -15.60 -1.71 24.40
N ASP A 148 -16.06 -2.50 25.35
CA ASP A 148 -15.86 -3.94 25.45
C ASP A 148 -16.77 -4.76 24.52
N ILE A 149 -17.91 -4.19 24.12
CA ILE A 149 -18.91 -4.83 23.24
C ILE A 149 -18.62 -4.54 21.78
N LEU A 150 -17.99 -3.39 21.50
CA LEU A 150 -17.67 -2.94 20.15
C LEU A 150 -16.18 -3.17 19.92
N GLY A 151 -15.83 -4.10 19.03
CA GLY A 151 -14.42 -4.41 18.75
C GLY A 151 -13.61 -3.17 18.36
N ASP A 152 -12.29 -3.24 18.54
CA ASP A 152 -11.32 -2.13 18.43
C ASP A 152 -11.10 -1.57 17.00
N GLY A 153 -12.03 -1.85 16.07
CA GLY A 153 -11.87 -1.52 14.66
C GLY A 153 -11.03 -2.56 13.89
N PRO A 154 -10.56 -2.21 12.68
CA PRO A 154 -9.70 -3.11 11.91
C PRO A 154 -8.36 -3.29 12.63
N LYS A 155 -7.91 -4.54 12.73
CA LYS A 155 -6.65 -4.92 13.39
C LYS A 155 -5.42 -4.31 12.71
N TYR A 156 -5.48 -4.11 11.39
CA TYR A 156 -4.42 -3.50 10.60
C TYR A 156 -4.89 -2.19 10.00
N GLU A 157 -4.08 -1.15 10.18
CA GLU A 157 -4.46 0.20 9.82
C GLU A 157 -3.89 0.57 8.44
N ILE A 158 -4.80 0.75 7.48
CA ILE A 158 -4.48 1.33 6.18
C ILE A 158 -4.80 2.83 6.22
N GLN A 159 -3.75 3.63 6.22
CA GLN A 159 -3.82 5.08 6.37
C GLN A 159 -3.49 5.79 5.05
N ARG A 160 -3.78 7.09 5.03
CA ARG A 160 -3.30 8.01 3.99
C ARG A 160 -2.00 8.64 4.43
N VAL A 161 -1.11 8.96 3.49
CA VAL A 161 0.04 9.82 3.81
C VAL A 161 -0.50 11.20 4.20
N LYS A 162 0.04 11.79 5.26
CA LYS A 162 -0.45 13.07 5.79
C LYS A 162 -0.45 14.16 4.70
N GLY A 163 -1.63 14.72 4.43
CA GLY A 163 -1.82 15.78 3.43
C GLY A 163 -2.05 15.27 2.00
N GLU A 164 -2.11 13.95 1.79
CA GLU A 164 -2.40 13.34 0.49
C GLU A 164 -3.83 12.77 0.45
N SER A 165 -4.42 12.74 -0.75
CA SER A 165 -5.64 11.96 -1.01
C SER A 165 -5.30 10.46 -1.09
N LEU A 166 -6.30 9.58 -0.94
CA LEU A 166 -6.09 8.14 -1.09
C LEU A 166 -5.54 7.75 -2.48
N PRO A 167 -6.06 8.30 -3.60
CA PRO A 167 -5.46 8.11 -4.92
C PRO A 167 -3.99 8.55 -5.00
N ASP A 168 -3.63 9.67 -4.40
CA ASP A 168 -2.26 10.20 -4.44
C ASP A 168 -1.30 9.34 -3.63
N THR A 169 -1.74 8.88 -2.45
CA THR A 169 -1.00 7.91 -1.64
C THR A 169 -0.74 6.62 -2.43
N LEU A 170 -1.75 6.08 -3.13
CA LEU A 170 -1.57 4.88 -3.94
C LEU A 170 -0.61 5.10 -5.12
N LYS A 171 -0.74 6.22 -5.84
CA LYS A 171 0.20 6.60 -6.92
C LYS A 171 1.64 6.70 -6.40
N ARG A 172 1.83 7.31 -5.24
CA ARG A 172 3.14 7.42 -4.57
C ARG A 172 3.72 6.05 -4.26
N ILE A 173 2.92 5.14 -3.68
CA ILE A 173 3.35 3.77 -3.37
C ILE A 173 3.73 3.02 -4.64
N TYR A 174 2.95 3.12 -5.72
CA TYR A 174 3.28 2.46 -6.99
C TYR A 174 4.57 2.98 -7.63
N ARG A 175 4.83 4.30 -7.57
CA ARG A 175 6.11 4.90 -8.00
C ARG A 175 7.26 4.39 -7.12
N ALA A 176 7.04 4.33 -5.81
CA ALA A 176 8.03 3.86 -4.84
C ALA A 176 8.38 2.37 -5.05
N ARG A 177 7.37 1.52 -5.25
CA ARG A 177 7.51 0.10 -5.60
C ARG A 177 8.32 -0.08 -6.87
N THR A 178 8.00 0.69 -7.88
CA THR A 178 8.69 0.64 -9.18
C THR A 178 10.18 0.92 -9.02
N VAL A 179 10.55 1.98 -8.31
CA VAL A 179 11.96 2.30 -8.02
C VAL A 179 12.63 1.17 -7.24
N TYR A 180 11.95 0.62 -6.24
CA TYR A 180 12.47 -0.48 -5.45
C TYR A 180 12.74 -1.73 -6.30
N LEU A 181 11.81 -2.11 -7.19
CA LEU A 181 11.98 -3.24 -8.10
C LEU A 181 13.10 -3.03 -9.10
N MET A 182 13.29 -1.81 -9.63
CA MET A 182 14.43 -1.50 -10.49
C MET A 182 15.77 -1.78 -9.80
N GLN A 183 15.87 -1.44 -8.51
CA GLN A 183 17.08 -1.71 -7.74
C GLN A 183 17.31 -3.21 -7.59
N ALA A 184 16.25 -3.95 -7.23
CA ALA A 184 16.31 -5.40 -7.04
C ALA A 184 16.73 -6.14 -8.32
N VAL A 185 16.17 -5.77 -9.48
CA VAL A 185 16.48 -6.40 -10.78
C VAL A 185 17.91 -6.12 -11.22
N GLN A 186 18.46 -4.95 -10.88
CA GLN A 186 19.84 -4.60 -11.24
C GLN A 186 20.89 -5.23 -10.29
N TYR A 187 20.47 -6.03 -9.30
CA TYR A 187 21.34 -6.63 -8.26
C TYR A 187 22.29 -5.60 -7.62
N VAL A 188 21.81 -4.36 -7.47
CA VAL A 188 22.66 -3.28 -6.96
C VAL A 188 22.67 -3.33 -5.44
N ASP A 189 23.85 -3.59 -4.88
CA ASP A 189 24.08 -3.56 -3.44
C ASP A 189 23.51 -2.25 -2.85
N PRO A 190 22.64 -2.33 -1.80
CA PRO A 190 22.16 -1.17 -1.06
C PRO A 190 23.25 -0.19 -0.63
N SER A 191 24.47 -0.66 -0.36
CA SER A 191 25.64 0.15 -0.01
C SER A 191 26.05 1.13 -1.13
N THR A 192 25.73 0.80 -2.38
CA THR A 192 25.99 1.63 -3.57
C THR A 192 24.80 2.50 -3.98
N SER A 193 23.80 2.65 -3.10
CA SER A 193 22.52 3.34 -3.33
C SER A 193 22.61 4.73 -3.97
N LYS A 194 23.60 5.55 -3.60
CA LYS A 194 23.81 6.87 -4.24
C LYS A 194 24.12 6.74 -5.74
N SER A 195 24.88 5.72 -6.13
CA SER A 195 25.19 5.41 -7.53
C SER A 195 23.96 4.87 -8.26
N PHE A 196 23.08 4.13 -7.57
CA PHE A 196 21.82 3.65 -8.14
C PHE A 196 20.89 4.83 -8.45
N SER A 197 20.57 5.66 -7.45
CA SER A 197 19.57 6.72 -7.63
C SER A 197 19.98 7.71 -8.72
N SER A 198 21.29 8.00 -8.86
CA SER A 198 21.80 8.84 -9.93
C SER A 198 21.69 8.17 -11.31
N ARG A 199 22.03 6.87 -11.42
CA ARG A 199 21.86 6.10 -12.66
C ARG A 199 20.39 5.96 -13.05
N ALA A 200 19.53 5.63 -12.10
CA ALA A 200 18.09 5.49 -12.31
C ALA A 200 17.45 6.82 -12.71
N ALA A 201 17.77 7.92 -12.03
CA ALA A 201 17.32 9.26 -12.44
C ALA A 201 17.79 9.60 -13.86
N GLY A 202 19.06 9.31 -14.17
CA GLY A 202 19.59 9.47 -15.53
C GLY A 202 18.80 8.66 -16.56
N SER A 203 18.51 7.38 -16.29
CA SER A 203 17.77 6.51 -17.21
C SER A 203 16.30 6.91 -17.39
N VAL A 204 15.60 7.26 -16.29
CA VAL A 204 14.19 7.68 -16.31
C VAL A 204 14.01 8.99 -17.06
N VAL A 205 14.92 9.95 -16.86
CA VAL A 205 14.92 11.20 -17.61
C VAL A 205 15.28 10.93 -19.09
N LYS A 206 16.06 9.87 -19.39
CA LYS A 206 16.57 9.53 -20.74
C LYS A 206 15.58 8.89 -21.67
N SER A 207 14.61 8.18 -21.13
CA SER A 207 13.61 7.50 -21.91
C SER A 207 12.24 8.10 -21.59
N PRO A 208 11.62 8.82 -22.55
CA PRO A 208 10.23 9.24 -22.45
C PRO A 208 9.30 8.06 -22.12
N GLU A 209 9.61 6.88 -22.64
CA GLU A 209 8.89 5.64 -22.37
C GLU A 209 9.04 5.23 -20.90
N ALA A 210 10.25 5.20 -20.35
CA ALA A 210 10.49 4.93 -18.93
C ALA A 210 9.80 5.97 -18.03
N ASN A 211 9.92 7.26 -18.39
CA ASN A 211 9.32 8.36 -17.65
C ASN A 211 7.79 8.21 -17.51
N ARG A 212 7.13 7.89 -18.63
CA ARG A 212 5.69 7.62 -18.71
C ARG A 212 5.31 6.31 -18.04
N LEU A 213 6.04 5.23 -18.33
CA LEU A 213 5.78 3.88 -17.80
C LEU A 213 5.80 3.86 -16.27
N PHE A 214 6.74 4.60 -15.68
CA PHE A 214 6.90 4.68 -14.23
C PHE A 214 6.07 5.81 -13.61
N GLY A 215 5.27 6.50 -14.44
CA GLY A 215 4.34 7.54 -14.03
C GLY A 215 5.02 8.72 -13.35
N PHE A 216 6.28 9.01 -13.66
CA PHE A 216 6.98 10.16 -13.08
C PHE A 216 6.51 11.47 -13.69
N ASP A 217 6.17 11.45 -14.97
CA ASP A 217 5.77 12.60 -15.76
C ASP A 217 6.76 13.78 -15.64
N TRP A 218 8.05 13.45 -15.44
CA TRP A 218 9.15 14.39 -15.43
C TRP A 218 9.49 14.73 -16.88
N PHE A 219 8.56 15.40 -17.56
CA PHE A 219 8.85 15.88 -18.89
C PHE A 219 9.99 16.88 -18.80
N ILE A 220 11.02 16.62 -19.58
CA ILE A 220 12.00 17.61 -19.96
C ILE A 220 11.21 18.70 -20.72
N ASN A 221 10.79 19.75 -20.02
CA ASN A 221 9.89 20.75 -20.60
C ASN A 221 10.59 21.52 -21.72
N GLY A 222 10.11 21.38 -22.96
CA GLY A 222 10.53 22.17 -24.11
C GLY A 222 11.75 21.64 -24.88
N GLU A 223 11.83 21.99 -26.17
CA GLU A 223 12.92 21.58 -27.07
C GLU A 223 14.32 21.91 -26.52
N VAL A 224 14.44 22.96 -25.72
CA VAL A 224 15.72 23.42 -25.14
C VAL A 224 16.23 22.43 -24.11
N ASN A 225 15.37 21.98 -23.21
CA ASN A 225 15.77 21.01 -22.20
C ASN A 225 16.04 19.65 -22.86
N GLN A 226 15.31 19.29 -23.92
CA GLN A 226 15.58 18.07 -24.72
C GLN A 226 16.93 18.16 -25.45
N LYS A 227 17.25 19.30 -26.07
CA LYS A 227 18.55 19.50 -26.75
C LYS A 227 19.72 19.57 -25.77
N LEU A 228 19.55 20.23 -24.62
CA LEU A 228 20.54 20.23 -23.55
C LEU A 228 20.80 18.81 -23.05
N PHE A 229 19.74 18.01 -22.99
CA PHE A 229 19.83 16.64 -22.57
C PHE A 229 20.50 15.70 -23.58
N ASP A 230 20.11 15.77 -24.85
CA ASP A 230 20.71 15.00 -25.94
C ASP A 230 22.21 15.32 -26.07
N ALA A 231 22.61 16.54 -25.68
CA ALA A 231 24.00 16.98 -25.61
C ALA A 231 24.73 16.62 -24.30
N GLY A 232 24.08 15.94 -23.35
CA GLY A 232 24.66 15.59 -22.03
C GLY A 232 24.85 16.77 -21.07
N LYS A 233 24.15 17.89 -21.32
CA LYS A 233 24.28 19.19 -20.62
C LYS A 233 23.09 19.52 -19.70
N LEU A 234 22.31 18.52 -19.29
CA LEU A 234 21.21 18.76 -18.36
C LEU A 234 21.78 19.40 -17.07
N PRO A 235 21.20 20.51 -16.56
CA PRO A 235 21.77 21.21 -15.42
C PRO A 235 21.98 20.23 -14.26
N SER A 236 23.19 20.23 -13.68
CA SER A 236 23.53 19.29 -12.61
C SER A 236 22.58 19.37 -11.41
N GLU A 237 21.93 20.51 -11.21
CA GLU A 237 20.94 20.74 -10.16
C GLU A 237 19.61 20.02 -10.39
N GLU A 238 19.11 19.97 -11.63
CA GLU A 238 17.88 19.24 -11.97
C GLU A 238 18.09 17.73 -11.81
N LEU A 239 19.23 17.21 -12.28
CA LEU A 239 19.57 15.80 -12.10
C LEU A 239 19.74 15.43 -10.62
N LYS A 240 20.28 16.34 -9.79
CA LYS A 240 20.35 16.17 -8.33
C LYS A 240 18.95 16.08 -7.71
N SER A 241 18.01 16.91 -8.17
CA SER A 241 16.62 16.88 -7.72
C SER A 241 15.96 15.52 -8.02
N TYR A 242 16.06 15.03 -9.26
CA TYR A 242 15.53 13.71 -9.64
C TYR A 242 16.20 12.57 -8.87
N THR A 243 17.53 12.63 -8.69
CA THR A 243 18.28 11.66 -7.90
C THR A 243 17.76 11.60 -6.46
N LYS A 244 17.48 12.76 -5.85
CA LYS A 244 16.92 12.85 -4.50
C LYS A 244 15.51 12.24 -4.46
N THR A 245 14.66 12.54 -5.45
CA THR A 245 13.30 11.98 -5.51
C THR A 245 13.32 10.45 -5.64
N ILE A 246 14.18 9.89 -6.50
CA ILE A 246 14.36 8.44 -6.63
C ILE A 246 14.81 7.83 -5.29
N ASP A 247 15.80 8.42 -4.62
CA ASP A 247 16.27 7.92 -3.33
C ASP A 247 15.18 7.97 -2.25
N ASN A 248 14.39 9.05 -2.21
CA ASN A 248 13.28 9.20 -1.29
C ASN A 248 12.18 8.16 -1.54
N LEU A 249 11.82 7.90 -2.80
CA LEU A 249 10.84 6.89 -3.17
C LEU A 249 11.31 5.48 -2.76
N ARG A 250 12.57 5.15 -3.04
CA ARG A 250 13.21 3.90 -2.61
C ARG A 250 13.12 3.71 -1.09
N LYS A 251 13.58 4.71 -0.33
CA LYS A 251 13.53 4.70 1.15
C LYS A 251 12.09 4.59 1.66
N SER A 252 11.15 5.30 1.03
CA SER A 252 9.74 5.25 1.39
C SER A 252 9.17 3.84 1.22
N TYR A 253 9.51 3.14 0.14
CA TYR A 253 9.03 1.77 -0.06
C TYR A 253 9.67 0.78 0.91
N GLN A 254 10.98 0.90 1.17
CA GLN A 254 11.65 0.09 2.19
C GLN A 254 11.01 0.30 3.56
N ALA A 255 10.74 1.54 3.96
CA ALA A 255 10.08 1.83 5.21
C ALA A 255 8.67 1.22 5.27
N CYS A 256 7.96 1.16 4.14
CA CYS A 256 6.67 0.45 4.07
C CYS A 256 6.82 -1.05 4.31
N ILE A 257 7.87 -1.69 3.78
CA ILE A 257 8.20 -3.10 4.05
C ILE A 257 8.48 -3.29 5.55
N ASP A 258 9.36 -2.47 6.12
CA ASP A 258 9.79 -2.59 7.51
C ASP A 258 8.61 -2.40 8.48
N ASN A 259 7.72 -1.42 8.20
CA ASN A 259 6.57 -1.12 9.05
C ASN A 259 5.40 -2.09 8.93
N THR A 260 5.40 -3.01 7.94
CA THR A 260 4.33 -4.02 7.85
C THR A 260 4.22 -4.85 9.12
N ILE A 261 5.34 -5.10 9.80
CA ILE A 261 5.38 -5.86 11.06
C ILE A 261 4.72 -5.13 12.25
N LEU A 262 4.46 -3.82 12.10
CA LEU A 262 3.73 -3.01 13.08
C LEU A 262 2.23 -2.98 12.78
N GLY A 263 1.81 -3.51 11.63
CA GLY A 263 0.42 -3.53 11.20
C GLY A 263 -0.14 -2.16 10.80
N VAL A 264 0.72 -1.23 10.41
CA VAL A 264 0.35 0.12 9.94
C VAL A 264 0.93 0.37 8.55
N PHE A 265 0.13 0.92 7.64
CA PHE A 265 0.57 1.18 6.26
C PHE A 265 -0.18 2.30 5.56
N PRO A 266 0.48 3.12 4.73
CA PRO A 266 1.93 3.21 4.55
C PRO A 266 2.57 3.92 5.74
N VAL A 267 3.89 4.12 5.69
CA VAL A 267 4.58 4.93 6.69
C VAL A 267 4.11 6.38 6.62
N THR A 268 3.53 6.89 7.71
CA THR A 268 2.95 8.25 7.76
C THR A 268 3.96 9.38 7.93
N ARG A 269 5.21 9.05 8.29
CA ARG A 269 6.31 10.04 8.36
C ARG A 269 7.05 10.06 7.03
N SER A 270 7.05 11.22 6.37
CA SER A 270 8.01 11.48 5.30
C SER A 270 9.42 11.46 5.90
N ILE A 271 10.31 10.64 5.32
CA ILE A 271 11.75 10.66 5.57
C ILE A 271 12.35 11.83 4.78
#